data_AF-A0A3M1FYE8-F1
#
_entry.id   AF-A0A3M1FYE8-F1
#
_cell.length_a   1.000
_cell.length_b   1.000
_cell.length_c   1.000
_cell.angle_alpha   90.00
_cell.angle_beta   90.00
_cell.angle_gamma   90.00
#
_symmetry.space_group_name_H-M   'P 1'
#
loop_
_entity.id
_entity.type
_entity.pdbx_description
1 polymer ?
#
loop_
_entity_poly.entity_id
_entity_poly.type
_entity_poly.pdbx_seq_one_letter_code
_entity_poly.pdbx_strand_id
1 'polypeptide(L)'
;MYETANAIEDAFAGGATLAEAIERFGLQQGAAILVSRQGEQKAGGVMDALPQRKPLLDKAFDMQLGDEPMLVAMGETAYGVVELTAIEPARALAFEEVKARVAADWTAAEKRRRNEALARDLLEKARAGGDLAVLAQGAGYTVVRDVVLERQSVLQQPPSQDSAASVLFGLREGELGLAPNATRSAYMIVRNDRIVPADPSADREYWQALRAGLARVIGTDLQQQYIAAQQRKAGVEINERLWKSVREQLGAPF
;
A
#
# COMPACT_ATOMS: atom_id res chain seq x y z
N MET A 1 33.60 -17.14 -11.63
CA MET A 1 32.49 -17.31 -10.66
C MET A 1 32.25 -18.78 -10.35
N TYR A 2 32.07 -19.67 -11.34
CA TYR A 2 31.90 -21.11 -11.09
C TYR A 2 33.06 -21.76 -10.30
N GLU A 3 34.32 -21.43 -10.59
CA GLU A 3 35.46 -22.00 -9.84
C GLU A 3 35.46 -21.60 -8.36
N THR A 4 35.10 -20.35 -8.05
CA THR A 4 35.02 -19.86 -6.67
C THR A 4 33.83 -20.48 -5.92
N ALA A 5 32.70 -20.66 -6.61
CA ALA A 5 31.52 -21.35 -6.07
C ALA A 5 31.84 -22.81 -5.70
N ASN A 6 32.47 -23.55 -6.61
CA ASN A 6 32.88 -24.93 -6.36
C ASN A 6 33.90 -25.03 -5.22
N ALA A 7 34.88 -24.11 -5.16
CA ALA A 7 35.86 -24.09 -4.08
C ALA A 7 35.24 -23.79 -2.70
N ILE A 8 34.15 -23.00 -2.67
CA ILE A 8 33.37 -22.74 -1.45
C ILE A 8 32.57 -23.98 -1.06
N GLU A 9 31.91 -24.65 -2.01
CA GLU A 9 31.18 -25.91 -1.75
C GLU A 9 32.12 -27.01 -1.25
N ASP A 10 33.29 -27.18 -1.86
CA ASP A 10 34.31 -28.15 -1.43
C ASP A 10 34.85 -27.82 -0.03
N ALA A 11 34.98 -26.53 0.32
CA ALA A 11 35.41 -26.14 1.65
C ALA A 11 34.36 -26.52 2.71
N PHE A 12 33.07 -26.32 2.43
CA PHE A 12 32.00 -26.71 3.35
C PHE A 12 31.86 -28.23 3.47
N ALA A 13 31.96 -28.98 2.35
CA ALA A 13 32.00 -30.44 2.35
C ALA A 13 33.22 -31.01 3.09
N GLY A 14 34.30 -30.22 3.19
CA GLY A 14 35.48 -30.52 4.01
C GLY A 14 35.35 -30.16 5.49
N GLY A 15 34.19 -29.63 5.91
CA GLY A 15 33.90 -29.24 7.30
C GLY A 15 34.31 -27.81 7.67
N ALA A 16 34.62 -26.94 6.70
CA ALA A 16 34.90 -25.53 7.00
C ALA A 16 33.66 -24.81 7.55
N THR A 17 33.87 -23.91 8.50
CA THR A 17 32.81 -23.05 9.05
C THR A 17 32.52 -21.86 8.13
N LEU A 18 31.34 -21.25 8.28
CA LEU A 18 31.00 -20.02 7.55
C LEU A 18 31.99 -18.88 7.84
N ALA A 19 32.48 -18.77 9.08
CA ALA A 19 33.48 -17.77 9.46
C ALA A 19 34.81 -17.97 8.69
N GLU A 20 35.28 -19.22 8.60
CA GLU A 20 36.49 -19.54 7.83
C GLU A 20 36.30 -19.27 6.32
N ALA A 21 35.12 -19.56 5.77
CA ALA A 21 34.81 -19.24 4.38
C ALA A 21 34.72 -17.72 4.12
N ILE A 22 34.18 -16.94 5.06
CA ILE A 22 34.16 -15.48 5.00
C ILE A 22 35.59 -14.93 4.90
N GLU A 23 36.48 -15.37 5.80
CA GLU A 23 37.87 -14.91 5.82
C GLU A 23 38.65 -15.38 4.57
N ARG A 24 38.47 -16.64 4.17
CA ARG A 24 39.22 -17.26 3.07
C ARG A 24 38.82 -16.75 1.69
N PHE A 25 37.53 -16.46 1.50
CA PHE A 25 36.98 -16.09 0.17
C PHE A 25 36.46 -14.65 0.11
N GLY A 26 36.57 -13.88 1.21
CA GLY A 26 36.16 -12.47 1.26
C GLY A 26 34.65 -12.27 1.16
N LEU A 27 33.84 -13.19 1.72
CA LEU A 27 32.38 -13.10 1.67
C LEU A 27 31.87 -11.94 2.55
N GLN A 28 30.80 -11.28 2.12
CA GLN A 28 30.14 -10.28 2.96
C GLN A 28 29.29 -10.97 4.03
N GLN A 29 29.60 -10.74 5.31
CA GLN A 29 28.84 -11.30 6.41
C GLN A 29 27.43 -10.68 6.48
N GLY A 30 26.40 -11.51 6.37
CA GLY A 30 25.02 -11.15 6.69
C GLY A 30 24.76 -11.18 8.19
N ALA A 31 23.74 -10.45 8.65
CA ALA A 31 23.32 -10.52 10.05
C ALA A 31 22.63 -11.87 10.33
N ALA A 32 22.96 -12.48 11.47
CA ALA A 32 22.19 -13.61 12.01
C ALA A 32 20.84 -13.09 12.51
N ILE A 33 19.75 -13.47 11.83
CA ILE A 33 18.40 -12.96 12.13
C ILE A 33 17.43 -14.14 12.20
N LEU A 34 16.68 -14.21 13.31
CA LEU A 34 15.49 -15.05 13.38
C LEU A 34 14.41 -14.45 12.48
N VAL A 35 14.11 -15.13 11.39
CA VAL A 35 13.14 -14.71 10.37
C VAL A 35 12.14 -15.81 10.06
N SER A 36 10.93 -15.41 9.68
CA SER A 36 9.95 -16.33 9.08
C SER A 36 10.34 -16.71 7.65
N ARG A 37 9.63 -17.68 7.05
CA ARG A 37 9.81 -18.07 5.64
C ARG A 37 9.53 -16.90 4.68
N GLN A 38 8.76 -15.91 5.14
CA GLN A 38 8.46 -14.67 4.41
C GLN A 38 9.53 -13.58 4.62
N GLY A 39 10.52 -13.83 5.49
CA GLY A 39 11.56 -12.87 5.86
C GLY A 39 11.12 -11.87 6.93
N GLU A 40 10.03 -12.14 7.65
CA GLU A 40 9.56 -11.27 8.72
C GLU A 40 10.39 -11.49 9.98
N GLN A 41 10.80 -10.39 10.62
CA GLN A 41 11.58 -10.44 11.84
C GLN A 41 10.68 -10.48 13.07
N LYS A 42 11.16 -11.10 14.15
CA LYS A 42 10.44 -11.14 15.44
C LYS A 42 10.12 -9.77 16.01
N ALA A 43 10.99 -8.78 15.79
CA ALA A 43 10.78 -7.39 16.20
C ALA A 43 9.77 -6.62 15.33
N GLY A 44 9.24 -7.26 14.28
CA GLY A 44 8.47 -6.62 13.22
C GLY A 44 9.35 -6.08 12.09
N GLY A 45 8.75 -5.89 10.93
CA GLY A 45 9.46 -5.53 9.69
C GLY A 45 9.92 -6.75 8.89
N VAL A 46 10.29 -6.49 7.64
CA VAL A 46 10.82 -7.51 6.73
C VAL A 46 12.33 -7.31 6.61
N MET A 47 13.06 -8.41 6.51
CA MET A 47 14.49 -8.38 6.24
C MET A 47 14.75 -7.78 4.85
N ASP A 48 15.08 -6.49 4.82
CA ASP A 48 15.41 -5.76 3.59
C ASP A 48 16.89 -5.88 3.19
N ALA A 49 17.73 -6.43 4.07
CA ALA A 49 19.19 -6.46 3.90
C ALA A 49 19.69 -7.44 2.81
N LEU A 50 18.83 -8.31 2.28
CA LEU A 50 19.22 -9.31 1.28
C LEU A 50 18.40 -9.17 -0.02
N PRO A 51 19.01 -8.70 -1.12
CA PRO A 51 18.37 -8.72 -2.44
C PRO A 51 18.16 -10.17 -2.88
N GLN A 52 17.04 -10.43 -3.55
CA GLN A 52 16.69 -11.77 -4.03
C GLN A 52 16.74 -12.86 -2.93
N ARG A 53 16.40 -12.52 -1.68
CA ARG A 53 16.46 -13.42 -0.51
C ARG A 53 15.62 -14.69 -0.57
N LYS A 54 14.66 -14.79 -1.50
CA LYS A 54 13.68 -15.89 -1.50
C LYS A 54 14.32 -17.28 -1.65
N PRO A 55 15.23 -17.53 -2.62
CA PRO A 55 15.91 -18.82 -2.73
C PRO A 55 16.74 -19.17 -1.49
N LEU A 56 17.41 -18.18 -0.88
CA LEU A 56 18.14 -18.40 0.38
C LEU A 56 17.21 -18.80 1.52
N LEU A 57 16.10 -18.08 1.71
CA LEU A 57 15.12 -18.40 2.74
C LEU A 57 14.48 -19.76 2.51
N ASP A 58 14.09 -20.07 1.27
CA ASP A 58 13.51 -21.37 0.94
C ASP A 58 14.50 -22.50 1.28
N LYS A 59 15.78 -22.33 0.92
CA LYS A 59 16.83 -23.30 1.28
C LYS A 59 17.06 -23.40 2.79
N ALA A 60 17.13 -22.28 3.51
CA ALA A 60 17.32 -22.25 4.95
C ALA A 60 16.23 -23.03 5.71
N PHE A 61 14.99 -22.96 5.21
CA PHE A 61 13.85 -23.66 5.80
C PHE A 61 13.76 -25.14 5.40
N ASP A 62 14.56 -25.61 4.44
CA ASP A 62 14.69 -27.01 4.07
C ASP A 62 15.88 -27.69 4.80
N MET A 63 16.77 -26.91 5.43
CA MET A 63 17.90 -27.40 6.22
C MET A 63 17.47 -27.88 7.61
N GLN A 64 18.26 -28.77 8.19
CA GLN A 64 18.17 -29.20 9.59
C GLN A 64 19.28 -28.54 10.43
N LEU A 65 19.02 -28.42 11.73
CA LEU A 65 20.01 -27.85 12.64
C LEU A 65 21.25 -28.76 12.68
N GLY A 66 22.42 -28.20 12.37
CA GLY A 66 23.67 -28.94 12.26
C GLY A 66 24.04 -29.37 10.83
N ASP A 67 23.20 -29.08 9.84
CA ASP A 67 23.61 -29.18 8.43
C ASP A 67 24.76 -28.23 8.13
N GLU A 68 25.62 -28.64 7.19
CA GLU A 68 26.72 -27.82 6.68
C GLU A 68 26.18 -26.55 5.99
N PRO A 69 26.96 -25.44 5.99
CA PRO A 69 26.58 -24.25 5.25
C PRO A 69 26.39 -24.57 3.76
N MET A 70 25.30 -24.07 3.16
CA MET A 70 24.96 -24.35 1.77
C MET A 70 25.08 -23.11 0.90
N LEU A 71 25.71 -23.26 -0.26
CA LEU A 71 25.73 -22.26 -1.31
C LEU A 71 24.41 -22.30 -2.09
N VAL A 72 23.84 -21.13 -2.36
CA VAL A 72 22.55 -20.98 -3.04
C VAL A 72 22.67 -19.91 -4.12
N ALA A 73 22.26 -20.24 -5.34
CA ALA A 73 22.14 -19.27 -6.41
C ALA A 73 20.96 -18.30 -6.14
N MET A 74 21.27 -17.00 -6.14
CA MET A 74 20.33 -15.90 -5.98
C MET A 74 20.16 -15.17 -7.32
N GLY A 75 19.58 -15.86 -8.30
CA GLY A 75 19.47 -15.35 -9.68
C GLY A 75 20.65 -15.76 -10.57
N GLU A 76 20.85 -15.03 -11.67
CA GLU A 76 21.83 -15.42 -12.70
C GLU A 76 23.29 -15.11 -12.36
N THR A 77 23.53 -14.13 -11.49
CA THR A 77 24.89 -13.58 -11.24
C THR A 77 25.28 -13.47 -9.77
N ALA A 78 24.41 -13.88 -8.85
CA ALA A 78 24.67 -13.78 -7.42
C ALA A 78 24.54 -15.15 -6.73
N TYR A 79 25.41 -15.38 -5.76
CA TYR A 79 25.40 -16.54 -4.88
C TYR A 79 25.38 -16.07 -3.43
N GLY A 80 24.65 -16.76 -2.58
CA GLY A 80 24.63 -16.54 -1.15
C GLY A 80 24.95 -17.84 -0.42
N VAL A 81 25.56 -17.73 0.75
CA VAL A 81 25.74 -18.87 1.64
C VAL A 81 24.77 -18.74 2.80
N VAL A 82 24.13 -19.83 3.17
CA VAL A 82 23.25 -19.90 4.33
C VAL A 82 23.69 -20.99 5.29
N GLU A 83 23.66 -20.68 6.57
CA GLU A 83 23.92 -21.60 7.68
C GLU A 83 22.73 -21.52 8.65
N LEU A 84 22.20 -22.68 9.04
CA LEU A 84 21.11 -22.75 10.00
C LEU A 84 21.69 -22.93 11.41
N THR A 85 21.68 -21.87 12.20
CA THR A 85 22.26 -21.85 13.55
C THR A 85 21.25 -22.07 14.66
N ALA A 86 19.96 -21.81 14.42
CA ALA A 86 18.89 -21.99 15.41
C ALA A 86 17.52 -22.16 14.74
N ILE A 87 16.65 -22.96 15.38
CA ILE A 87 15.24 -23.08 15.02
C ILE A 87 14.40 -22.62 16.22
N GLU A 88 13.58 -21.58 16.05
CA GLU A 88 12.53 -21.21 17.02
C GLU A 88 11.19 -21.78 16.52
N PRO A 89 10.57 -22.76 17.23
CA PRO A 89 9.28 -23.29 16.84
C PRO A 89 8.20 -22.21 16.79
N ALA A 90 7.27 -22.35 15.85
CA ALA A 90 6.11 -21.47 15.76
C ALA A 90 5.32 -21.52 17.07
N ARG A 91 5.19 -20.37 17.72
CA ARG A 91 4.42 -20.21 18.95
C ARG A 91 3.69 -18.88 18.95
N ALA A 92 2.61 -18.81 19.72
CA ALA A 92 2.04 -17.52 20.05
C ALA A 92 3.09 -16.69 20.80
N LEU A 93 3.27 -15.44 20.39
CA LEU A 93 4.07 -14.49 21.14
C LEU A 93 3.38 -14.24 22.49
N ALA A 94 4.15 -14.27 23.57
CA ALA A 94 3.64 -13.93 24.89
C ALA A 94 3.26 -12.45 24.92
N PHE A 95 2.33 -12.08 25.82
CA PHE A 95 1.90 -10.69 25.94
C PHE A 95 3.08 -9.73 26.17
N GLU A 96 4.06 -10.11 27.00
CA GLU A 96 5.24 -9.27 27.27
C GLU A 96 6.09 -8.99 26.01
N GLU A 97 6.12 -9.91 25.04
CA GLU A 97 6.86 -9.73 23.77
C GLU A 97 6.15 -8.76 22.83
N VAL A 98 4.82 -8.68 22.89
CA VAL A 98 4.00 -7.81 22.03
C VAL A 98 3.49 -6.56 22.75
N LYS A 99 3.76 -6.42 24.04
CA LYS A 99 3.23 -5.37 24.91
C LYS A 99 3.48 -3.97 24.38
N ALA A 100 4.69 -3.71 23.89
CA ALA A 100 5.04 -2.43 23.29
C ALA A 100 4.23 -2.15 22.02
N ARG A 101 4.05 -3.16 21.16
CA ARG A 101 3.24 -3.05 19.93
C ARG A 101 1.77 -2.84 20.25
N VAL A 102 1.22 -3.63 21.18
CA VAL A 102 -0.17 -3.50 21.64
C VAL A 102 -0.39 -2.12 22.26
N ALA A 103 0.53 -1.63 23.10
CA ALA A 103 0.43 -0.30 23.69
C ALA A 103 0.46 0.80 22.63
N ALA A 104 1.32 0.69 21.61
CA ALA A 104 1.39 1.63 20.50
C ALA A 104 0.09 1.62 19.67
N ASP A 105 -0.40 0.44 19.29
CA ASP A 105 -1.62 0.26 18.49
C ASP A 105 -2.85 0.76 19.25
N TRP A 106 -2.96 0.43 20.54
CA TRP A 106 -4.02 0.90 21.40
C TRP A 106 -3.97 2.42 21.58
N THR A 107 -2.78 2.99 21.81
CA THR A 107 -2.61 4.45 21.93
C THR A 107 -3.01 5.15 20.64
N ALA A 108 -2.63 4.60 19.47
CA ALA A 108 -3.03 5.14 18.19
C ALA A 108 -4.55 5.06 17.99
N ALA A 109 -5.18 3.93 18.35
CA ALA A 109 -6.63 3.75 18.28
C ALA A 109 -7.37 4.73 19.20
N GLU A 110 -6.90 4.91 20.44
CA GLU A 110 -7.52 5.81 21.40
C GLU A 110 -7.35 7.28 20.98
N LYS A 111 -6.19 7.66 20.42
CA LYS A 111 -6.00 8.98 19.80
C LYS A 111 -7.00 9.21 18.66
N ARG A 112 -7.17 8.25 17.74
CA ARG A 112 -8.16 8.35 16.66
C ARG A 112 -9.57 8.57 17.22
N ARG A 113 -9.98 7.76 18.19
CA ARG A 113 -11.30 7.84 18.83
C ARG A 113 -11.53 9.22 19.47
N ARG A 114 -10.55 9.73 20.21
CA ARG A 114 -10.64 11.05 20.88
C ARG A 114 -10.67 12.19 19.88
N ASN A 115 -9.83 12.13 18.83
CA ASN A 115 -9.81 13.16 17.79
C ASN A 115 -11.13 13.20 17.03
N GLU A 116 -11.73 12.04 16.73
CA GLU A 116 -13.05 12.00 16.10
C GLU A 116 -14.13 12.59 17.01
N ALA A 117 -14.13 12.22 18.29
CA ALA A 117 -15.11 12.73 19.25
C ALA A 117 -15.01 14.25 19.41
N LEU A 118 -13.79 14.78 19.54
CA LEU A 118 -13.54 16.22 19.61
C LEU A 118 -14.01 16.93 18.34
N ALA A 119 -13.67 16.41 17.16
CA ALA A 119 -14.04 17.04 15.91
C ALA A 119 -15.55 17.02 15.66
N ARG A 120 -16.25 15.96 16.07
CA ARG A 120 -17.72 15.89 16.05
C ARG A 120 -18.34 16.90 17.02
N ASP A 121 -17.83 17.00 18.24
CA ASP A 121 -18.32 17.98 19.23
C ASP A 121 -18.16 19.42 18.73
N LEU A 122 -16.99 19.77 18.18
CA LEU A 122 -16.74 21.09 17.58
C LEU A 122 -17.63 21.35 16.36
N LEU A 123 -17.86 20.35 15.51
CA LEU A 123 -18.77 20.46 14.36
C LEU A 123 -20.21 20.75 14.81
N GLU A 124 -20.71 20.04 15.83
CA GLU A 124 -22.07 20.25 16.34
C GLU A 124 -22.21 21.64 17.00
N LYS A 125 -21.20 22.11 17.73
CA LYS A 125 -21.16 23.49 18.25
C LYS A 125 -21.16 24.53 17.13
N ALA A 126 -20.43 24.29 16.05
CA ALA A 126 -20.44 25.17 14.88
C ALA A 126 -21.81 25.18 14.18
N ARG A 127 -22.45 24.02 14.04
CA ARG A 127 -23.82 23.88 13.50
C ARG A 127 -24.88 24.57 14.35
N ALA A 128 -24.68 24.61 15.67
CA ALA A 128 -25.54 25.34 16.60
C ALA A 128 -25.36 26.87 16.55
N GLY A 129 -24.55 27.40 15.61
CA GLY A 129 -24.33 28.83 15.42
C GLY A 129 -23.06 29.38 16.09
N GLY A 130 -22.20 28.50 16.63
CA GLY A 130 -20.90 28.91 17.16
C GLY A 130 -19.96 29.41 16.07
N ASP A 131 -19.17 30.44 16.37
CA ASP A 131 -18.15 30.94 15.45
C ASP A 131 -16.98 29.94 15.34
N LEU A 132 -16.65 29.55 14.10
CA LEU A 132 -15.59 28.58 13.81
C LEU A 132 -14.21 29.02 14.31
N ALA A 133 -13.89 30.32 14.24
CA ALA A 133 -12.59 30.83 14.67
C ALA A 133 -12.47 30.79 16.21
N VAL A 134 -13.53 31.15 16.93
CA VAL A 134 -13.59 31.05 18.39
C VAL A 134 -13.49 29.59 18.84
N LEU A 135 -14.25 28.69 18.21
CA LEU A 135 -14.22 27.25 18.52
C LEU A 135 -12.85 26.63 18.25
N ALA A 136 -12.21 26.98 17.12
CA ALA A 136 -10.87 26.51 16.79
C ALA A 136 -9.86 27.02 17.81
N GLN A 137 -9.85 28.32 18.11
CA GLN A 137 -8.92 28.92 19.06
C GLN A 137 -9.06 28.33 20.47
N GLY A 138 -10.30 28.13 20.93
CA GLY A 138 -10.57 27.48 22.22
C GLY A 138 -10.07 26.04 22.30
N ALA A 139 -9.95 25.36 21.15
CA ALA A 139 -9.38 24.02 21.04
C ALA A 139 -7.87 24.02 20.65
N GLY A 140 -7.22 25.20 20.55
CA GLY A 140 -5.81 25.32 20.20
C GLY A 140 -5.51 25.18 18.70
N TYR A 141 -6.50 25.35 17.84
CA TYR A 141 -6.40 25.28 16.38
C TYR A 141 -6.60 26.64 15.72
N THR A 142 -6.17 26.75 14.46
CA THR A 142 -6.35 27.94 13.63
C THR A 142 -7.28 27.65 12.46
N VAL A 143 -8.12 28.61 12.10
CA VAL A 143 -8.95 28.53 10.89
C VAL A 143 -8.18 29.06 9.70
N VAL A 144 -8.16 28.28 8.61
CA VAL A 144 -7.70 28.74 7.30
C VAL A 144 -8.90 29.31 6.55
N ARG A 145 -8.73 30.50 5.97
CA ARG A 145 -9.76 31.22 5.21
C ARG A 145 -9.32 31.41 3.76
N ASP A 146 -10.26 31.85 2.92
CA ASP A 146 -10.00 32.24 1.53
C ASP A 146 -9.41 31.11 0.68
N VAL A 147 -9.77 29.87 1.00
CA VAL A 147 -9.39 28.68 0.23
C VAL A 147 -10.31 28.56 -0.98
N VAL A 148 -9.75 28.74 -2.17
CA VAL A 148 -10.45 28.53 -3.44
C VAL A 148 -10.06 27.16 -4.00
N LEU A 149 -11.05 26.30 -4.21
CA LEU A 149 -10.84 24.96 -4.77
C LEU A 149 -11.55 24.83 -6.11
N GLU A 150 -10.78 24.43 -7.12
CA GLU A 150 -11.30 24.05 -8.42
C GLU A 150 -11.35 22.53 -8.53
N ARG A 151 -12.44 22.01 -9.12
CA ARG A 151 -12.62 20.56 -9.29
C ARG A 151 -11.48 19.94 -10.10
N GLN A 152 -10.94 20.66 -11.09
CA GLN A 152 -9.81 20.21 -11.89
C GLN A 152 -8.53 20.07 -11.07
N SER A 153 -8.20 21.04 -10.22
CA SER A 153 -6.98 21.02 -9.42
C SER A 153 -6.95 19.86 -8.42
N VAL A 154 -8.11 19.48 -7.90
CA VAL A 154 -8.28 18.34 -6.97
C VAL A 154 -8.16 17.00 -7.71
N LEU A 155 -8.67 16.90 -8.94
CA LEU A 155 -8.54 15.68 -9.76
C LEU A 155 -7.09 15.38 -10.20
N GLN A 156 -6.21 16.38 -10.17
CA GLN A 156 -4.79 16.22 -10.50
C GLN A 156 -3.95 15.74 -9.30
N GLN A 157 -4.51 15.73 -8.08
CA GLN A 157 -3.82 15.27 -6.88
C GLN A 157 -4.06 13.78 -6.63
N PRO A 158 -3.13 13.08 -5.94
CA PRO A 158 -3.35 11.71 -5.52
C PRO A 158 -4.62 11.62 -4.64
N PRO A 159 -5.52 10.64 -4.88
CA PRO A 159 -6.76 10.48 -4.10
C PRO A 159 -6.56 10.38 -2.58
N SER A 160 -5.36 10.03 -2.13
CA SER A 160 -4.97 9.94 -0.73
C SER A 160 -4.81 11.29 -0.01
N GLN A 161 -4.78 12.42 -0.73
CA GLN A 161 -4.53 13.75 -0.16
C GLN A 161 -5.79 14.61 0.06
N ASP A 162 -6.93 14.28 -0.58
CA ASP A 162 -8.02 15.26 -0.77
C ASP A 162 -9.38 14.88 -0.15
N SER A 163 -9.35 14.41 1.09
CA SER A 163 -10.59 14.18 1.86
C SER A 163 -11.40 15.47 2.07
N ALA A 164 -10.73 16.60 2.33
CA ALA A 164 -11.38 17.88 2.61
C ALA A 164 -12.04 18.48 1.38
N ALA A 165 -11.35 18.48 0.23
CA ALA A 165 -11.89 18.95 -1.03
C ALA A 165 -13.11 18.11 -1.47
N SER A 166 -13.01 16.78 -1.36
CA SER A 166 -14.12 15.87 -1.69
C SER A 166 -15.36 16.13 -0.83
N VAL A 167 -15.18 16.37 0.47
CA VAL A 167 -16.29 16.74 1.37
C VAL A 167 -16.86 18.10 0.97
N LEU A 168 -16.02 19.13 0.79
CA LEU A 168 -16.44 20.47 0.39
C LEU A 168 -17.31 20.50 -0.87
N PHE A 169 -16.94 19.74 -1.91
CA PHE A 169 -17.74 19.68 -3.14
C PHE A 169 -19.08 18.97 -2.99
N GLY A 170 -19.30 18.22 -1.91
CA GLY A 170 -20.59 17.62 -1.57
C GLY A 170 -21.48 18.50 -0.71
N LEU A 171 -20.95 19.60 -0.15
CA LEU A 171 -21.66 20.51 0.75
C LEU A 171 -22.41 21.59 -0.03
N ARG A 172 -23.59 21.97 0.47
CA ARG A 172 -24.30 23.18 0.02
C ARG A 172 -23.59 24.43 0.52
N GLU A 173 -23.89 25.56 -0.11
CA GLU A 173 -23.43 26.86 0.39
C GLU A 173 -23.90 27.10 1.84
N GLY A 174 -22.98 27.54 2.69
CA GLY A 174 -23.15 27.69 4.14
C GLY A 174 -23.03 26.39 4.95
N GLU A 175 -22.98 25.23 4.33
CA GLU A 175 -23.00 23.94 5.02
C GLU A 175 -21.63 23.58 5.60
N LEU A 176 -21.67 22.94 6.78
CA LEU A 176 -20.50 22.45 7.52
C LEU A 176 -20.34 20.93 7.37
N GLY A 177 -19.11 20.51 7.14
CA GLY A 177 -18.72 19.12 6.95
C GLY A 177 -17.51 18.72 7.78
N LEU A 178 -17.32 17.41 7.92
CA LEU A 178 -16.18 16.81 8.61
C LEU A 178 -15.39 15.95 7.62
N ALA A 179 -14.12 16.27 7.45
CA ALA A 179 -13.21 15.59 6.53
C ALA A 179 -12.11 14.84 7.29
N PRO A 180 -12.11 13.50 7.28
CA PRO A 180 -11.04 12.71 7.89
C PRO A 180 -9.85 12.55 6.94
N ASN A 181 -8.61 12.62 7.44
CA ASN A 181 -7.45 12.21 6.66
C ASN A 181 -7.49 10.69 6.33
N ALA A 182 -6.61 10.24 5.42
CA ALA A 182 -6.59 8.85 4.96
C ALA A 182 -6.52 7.80 6.09
N THR A 183 -5.83 8.12 7.18
CA THR A 183 -5.66 7.21 8.35
C THR A 183 -6.70 7.42 9.45
N ARG A 184 -7.66 8.33 9.27
CA ARG A 184 -8.65 8.75 10.28
C ARG A 184 -8.02 9.13 11.62
N SER A 185 -6.81 9.67 11.57
CA SER A 185 -6.06 10.15 12.73
C SER A 185 -6.19 11.65 12.95
N ALA A 186 -6.56 12.38 11.91
CA ALA A 186 -6.86 13.80 11.98
C ALA A 186 -8.15 14.07 11.21
N TYR A 187 -8.87 15.09 11.66
CA TYR A 187 -10.14 15.52 11.10
C TYR A 187 -10.09 17.03 10.89
N MET A 188 -10.62 17.49 9.76
CA MET A 188 -10.81 18.90 9.45
C MET A 188 -12.30 19.22 9.42
N ILE A 189 -12.69 20.32 10.07
CA ILE A 189 -14.03 20.89 9.92
C ILE A 189 -13.94 21.89 8.77
N VAL A 190 -14.82 21.71 7.79
CA VAL A 190 -14.84 22.53 6.58
C VAL A 190 -16.20 23.19 6.45
N ARG A 191 -16.22 24.42 5.93
CA ARG A 191 -17.45 25.15 5.59
C ARG A 191 -17.38 25.53 4.13
N ASN A 192 -18.45 25.26 3.39
CA ASN A 192 -18.55 25.75 2.01
C ASN A 192 -19.13 27.16 2.03
N ASP A 193 -18.30 28.19 1.95
CA ASP A 193 -18.76 29.59 2.04
C ASP A 193 -19.49 30.06 0.78
N ARG A 194 -19.07 29.59 -0.40
CA ARG A 194 -19.65 29.99 -1.69
C ARG A 194 -19.40 28.94 -2.78
N ILE A 195 -20.43 28.68 -3.59
CA ILE A 195 -20.26 27.91 -4.82
C ILE A 195 -20.11 28.88 -5.99
N VAL A 196 -18.96 28.83 -6.67
CA VAL A 196 -18.74 29.57 -7.92
C VAL A 196 -19.14 28.68 -9.10
N PRO A 197 -20.17 29.03 -9.89
CA PRO A 197 -20.55 28.27 -11.06
C PRO A 197 -19.41 28.26 -12.09
N ALA A 198 -19.21 27.12 -12.74
CA ALA A 198 -18.26 27.06 -13.83
C ALA A 198 -18.76 27.90 -15.01
N ASP A 199 -17.87 28.70 -15.61
CA ASP A 199 -18.16 29.51 -16.79
C ASP A 199 -17.61 28.83 -18.06
N PRO A 200 -18.48 28.29 -18.94
CA PRO A 200 -18.09 27.69 -20.21
C PRO A 200 -17.34 28.62 -21.17
N SER A 201 -17.50 29.92 -20.99
CA SER A 201 -16.91 30.94 -21.86
C SER A 201 -15.52 31.39 -21.42
N ALA A 202 -15.16 31.17 -20.16
CA ALA A 202 -13.87 31.58 -19.59
C ALA A 202 -12.69 30.75 -20.10
N ASP A 203 -12.90 29.46 -20.42
CA ASP A 203 -11.86 28.56 -20.97
C ASP A 203 -12.43 27.67 -22.08
N ARG A 204 -12.58 28.27 -23.27
CA ARG A 204 -13.24 27.64 -24.41
C ARG A 204 -12.51 26.36 -24.88
N GLU A 205 -11.18 26.32 -24.74
CA GLU A 205 -10.36 25.17 -25.14
C GLU A 205 -10.57 23.98 -24.21
N TYR A 206 -10.53 24.20 -22.88
CA TYR A 206 -10.83 23.17 -21.89
C TYR A 206 -12.22 22.57 -22.10
N TRP A 207 -13.25 23.40 -22.32
CA TRP A 207 -14.61 22.91 -22.51
C TRP A 207 -14.80 22.10 -23.80
N GLN A 208 -14.06 22.42 -24.86
CA GLN A 208 -14.04 21.60 -26.07
C GLN A 208 -13.37 20.25 -25.82
N ALA A 209 -12.23 20.23 -25.12
CA ALA A 209 -11.53 19.01 -24.76
C ALA A 209 -12.38 18.11 -23.85
N LEU A 210 -13.03 18.69 -22.84
CA LEU A 210 -13.94 17.98 -21.94
C LEU A 210 -15.13 17.38 -22.71
N ARG A 211 -15.75 18.15 -23.61
CA ARG A 211 -16.84 17.66 -24.45
C ARG A 211 -16.41 16.51 -25.35
N ALA A 212 -15.25 16.61 -26.00
CA ALA A 212 -14.70 15.55 -26.83
C ALA A 212 -14.38 14.29 -26.03
N GLY A 213 -13.82 14.44 -24.82
CA GLY A 213 -13.55 13.34 -23.89
C GLY A 213 -14.83 12.63 -23.46
N LEU A 214 -15.84 13.38 -23.03
CA LEU A 214 -17.15 12.83 -22.63
C LEU A 214 -17.85 12.11 -23.79
N ALA A 215 -17.83 12.70 -25.00
CA ALA A 215 -18.41 12.08 -26.18
C ALA A 215 -17.75 10.73 -26.51
N ARG A 216 -16.43 10.63 -26.32
CA ARG A 216 -15.68 9.37 -26.50
C ARG A 216 -16.10 8.33 -25.46
N VAL A 217 -16.15 8.70 -24.19
CA VAL A 217 -16.54 7.78 -23.10
C VAL A 217 -17.97 7.26 -23.29
N ILE A 218 -18.92 8.16 -23.57
CA ILE A 218 -20.31 7.80 -23.83
C ILE A 218 -20.42 6.91 -25.07
N GLY A 219 -19.69 7.22 -26.14
CA GLY A 219 -19.67 6.41 -27.36
C GLY A 219 -19.17 4.98 -27.11
N THR A 220 -18.08 4.83 -26.35
CA THR A 220 -17.54 3.52 -25.98
C THR A 220 -18.50 2.72 -25.11
N ASP A 221 -19.11 3.34 -24.09
CA ASP A 221 -20.08 2.69 -23.21
C ASP A 221 -21.34 2.25 -23.99
N LEU A 222 -21.89 3.11 -24.85
CA LEU A 222 -23.04 2.79 -25.67
C LEU A 222 -22.76 1.62 -26.63
N GLN A 223 -21.56 1.58 -27.23
CA GLN A 223 -21.13 0.48 -28.09
C GLN A 223 -21.03 -0.83 -27.31
N GLN A 224 -20.44 -0.82 -26.11
CA GLN A 224 -20.35 -2.00 -25.25
C GLN A 224 -21.73 -2.50 -24.84
N GLN A 225 -22.62 -1.61 -24.42
CA GLN A 225 -23.99 -1.95 -24.06
C GLN A 225 -24.76 -2.51 -25.26
N TYR A 226 -24.58 -1.95 -26.46
CA TYR A 226 -25.18 -2.46 -27.68
C TYR A 226 -24.71 -3.88 -28.01
N ILE A 227 -23.40 -4.14 -27.99
CA ILE A 227 -22.83 -5.47 -28.22
C ILE A 227 -23.37 -6.47 -27.19
N ALA A 228 -23.35 -6.11 -25.90
CA ALA A 228 -23.86 -6.96 -24.82
C ALA A 228 -25.37 -7.25 -24.95
N ALA A 229 -26.15 -6.29 -25.47
CA ALA A 229 -27.56 -6.52 -25.77
C ALA A 229 -27.77 -7.47 -26.96
N GLN A 230 -26.96 -7.33 -28.02
CA GLN A 230 -27.03 -8.22 -29.19
C GLN A 230 -26.60 -9.65 -28.88
N GLN A 231 -25.51 -9.84 -28.10
CA GLN A 231 -25.07 -11.15 -27.65
C GLN A 231 -26.14 -11.87 -26.82
N ARG A 232 -26.84 -11.14 -25.93
CA ARG A 232 -27.97 -11.68 -25.17
C ARG A 232 -29.14 -12.10 -26.05
N LYS A 233 -29.50 -11.28 -27.06
CA LYS A 233 -30.56 -11.62 -28.03
C LYS A 233 -30.21 -12.81 -28.90
N ALA A 234 -28.94 -12.94 -29.28
CA ALA A 234 -28.44 -14.04 -30.11
C ALA A 234 -28.26 -15.35 -29.33
N GLY A 235 -28.45 -15.37 -28.01
CA GLY A 235 -28.30 -16.58 -27.20
C GLY A 235 -26.87 -17.12 -27.18
N VAL A 236 -25.87 -16.24 -27.18
CA VAL A 236 -24.46 -16.65 -27.22
C VAL A 236 -24.09 -17.40 -25.94
N GLU A 237 -23.84 -18.70 -26.07
CA GLU A 237 -23.26 -19.54 -25.01
C GLU A 237 -21.76 -19.71 -25.25
N ILE A 238 -20.95 -19.30 -24.30
CA ILE A 238 -19.49 -19.49 -24.34
C ILE A 238 -19.19 -20.87 -23.74
N ASN A 239 -18.66 -21.78 -24.55
CA ASN A 239 -18.14 -23.05 -24.06
C ASN A 239 -16.78 -22.81 -23.35
N GLU A 240 -16.83 -22.63 -22.03
CA GLU A 240 -15.66 -22.24 -21.23
C GLU A 240 -14.47 -23.20 -21.36
N ARG A 241 -14.72 -24.49 -21.61
CA ARG A 241 -13.67 -25.50 -21.80
C ARG A 241 -12.86 -25.23 -23.06
N LEU A 242 -13.55 -24.92 -24.16
CA LEU A 242 -12.92 -24.61 -25.45
C LEU A 242 -12.25 -23.24 -25.45
N TRP A 243 -12.86 -22.28 -24.76
CA TRP A 243 -12.26 -20.96 -24.55
C TRP A 243 -10.94 -21.05 -23.80
N LYS A 244 -10.88 -21.85 -22.73
CA LYS A 244 -9.66 -22.07 -21.94
C LYS A 244 -8.56 -22.76 -22.75
N SER A 245 -8.89 -23.77 -23.56
CA SER A 245 -7.89 -24.46 -24.40
C SER A 245 -7.33 -23.58 -25.52
N VAL A 246 -8.15 -22.74 -26.15
CA VAL A 246 -7.69 -21.79 -27.17
C VAL A 246 -6.80 -20.70 -26.54
N ARG A 247 -7.17 -20.23 -25.34
CA ARG A 247 -6.37 -19.26 -24.58
C ARG A 247 -5.00 -19.81 -24.18
N GLU A 248 -4.91 -21.07 -23.77
CA GLU A 248 -3.65 -21.74 -23.42
C GLU A 248 -2.75 -21.96 -24.67
N GLN A 249 -3.35 -22.22 -25.84
CA GLN A 249 -2.62 -22.39 -27.10
C GLN A 249 -2.07 -21.08 -27.69
N LEU A 250 -2.75 -19.95 -27.46
CA LEU A 250 -2.34 -18.64 -27.98
C LEU A 250 -1.31 -17.92 -27.10
N GLY A 251 -0.94 -18.48 -25.94
CA GLY A 251 0.14 -17.98 -25.10
C GLY A 251 -0.01 -16.54 -24.61
N ALA A 252 -1.21 -15.96 -24.63
CA ALA A 252 -1.43 -14.58 -24.23
C ALA A 252 -1.44 -14.46 -22.69
N PRO A 253 -0.52 -13.69 -22.07
CA PRO A 253 -0.63 -13.35 -20.66
C PRO A 253 -1.53 -12.13 -20.47
N PHE A 254 -2.39 -12.25 -19.46
CA PHE A 254 -3.34 -11.30 -18.84
C PHE A 254 -4.71 -11.16 -19.53
#